data_AF-A0A852SJW0-F1
#
_entry.id   AF-A0A852SJW0-F1
#
_cell.length_a   1.000
_cell.length_b   1.000
_cell.length_c   1.000
_cell.angle_alpha   90.00
_cell.angle_beta   90.00
_cell.angle_gamma   90.00
#
_symmetry.space_group_name_H-M   'P 1'
#
loop_
_entity.id
_entity.type
_entity.pdbx_description
1 polymer ?
#
loop_
_entity_poly.entity_id
_entity_poly.type
_entity_poly.pdbx_seq_one_letter_code
_entity_poly.pdbx_strand_id
1 'polypeptide(L)'
;MRAMWRGLQLDAVDYEIVRLSASAGRPDAVAFADAHHVTSPSWRLVSGYLSFEVQPEDGSPRAGDQLVVRSHGHLVARVRRIAEGGRTAEGAGVRIEFEHDPITGPDGVRSEGGIAIVPDEGSRVVVEGRVAELRGGPQWGAALVHGPAEIKLDNRIRLLRSLERVGGRHG
;
A
#
# COMPACT_ATOMS: atom_id res chain seq x y z
N MET A 1 10.65 -3.74 8.35
CA MET A 1 11.26 -4.31 7.12
C MET A 1 10.88 -3.43 5.95
N ARG A 2 11.85 -3.11 5.08
CA ARG A 2 11.66 -2.29 3.87
C ARG A 2 11.90 -3.12 2.62
N ALA A 3 11.06 -2.95 1.61
CA ALA A 3 11.22 -3.57 0.30
C ALA A 3 10.95 -2.54 -0.82
N MET A 4 11.62 -2.70 -1.96
CA MET A 4 11.51 -1.78 -3.10
C MET A 4 10.92 -2.49 -4.33
N TRP A 5 10.00 -1.83 -5.03
CA TRP A 5 9.46 -2.26 -6.32
C TRP A 5 9.35 -1.10 -7.29
N ARG A 6 10.12 -1.11 -8.38
CA ARG A 6 10.11 -0.08 -9.44
C ARG A 6 10.15 1.37 -8.92
N GLY A 7 10.98 1.64 -7.92
CA GLY A 7 11.12 2.96 -7.30
C GLY A 7 10.06 3.29 -6.23
N LEU A 8 9.06 2.43 -6.03
CA LEU A 8 8.15 2.52 -4.90
C LEU A 8 8.74 1.79 -3.69
N GLN A 9 8.56 2.40 -2.52
CA GLN A 9 8.97 1.85 -1.24
C GLN A 9 7.77 1.21 -0.54
N LEU A 10 7.98 0.00 -0.02
CA LEU A 10 7.05 -0.70 0.86
C LEU A 10 7.69 -0.89 2.24
N ASP A 11 7.10 -0.29 3.27
CA ASP A 11 7.56 -0.41 4.64
C ASP A 11 6.50 -1.14 5.48
N ALA A 12 6.88 -2.27 6.07
CA ALA A 12 6.05 -2.92 7.08
C ALA A 12 6.12 -2.10 8.38
N VAL A 13 5.00 -1.45 8.72
CA VAL A 13 4.86 -0.57 9.90
C VAL A 13 4.46 -1.38 11.12
N ASP A 14 3.52 -2.32 10.94
CA ASP A 14 2.99 -3.23 11.97
C ASP A 14 2.61 -4.55 11.29
N TYR A 15 2.29 -5.59 12.08
CA TYR A 15 1.90 -6.94 11.61
C TYR A 15 0.81 -6.91 10.52
N GLU A 16 -0.06 -5.90 10.47
CA GLU A 16 -1.15 -5.79 9.47
C GLU A 16 -1.17 -4.43 8.75
N ILE A 17 -0.05 -3.70 8.75
CA ILE A 17 0.04 -2.35 8.18
C ILE A 17 1.31 -2.22 7.35
N VAL A 18 1.15 -1.99 6.06
CA VAL A 18 2.26 -1.74 5.13
C VAL A 18 2.06 -0.40 4.45
N ARG A 19 3.06 0.47 4.54
CA ARG A 19 3.08 1.76 3.85
C ARG A 19 3.67 1.61 2.45
N LEU A 20 3.01 2.20 1.46
CA LEU A 20 3.45 2.33 0.07
C LEU A 20 3.76 3.80 -0.23
N SER A 21 4.92 4.13 -0.80
CA SER A 21 5.31 5.52 -1.08
C SER A 21 6.25 5.70 -2.29
N ALA A 22 6.36 6.95 -2.75
CA ALA A 22 7.05 7.34 -3.99
C ALA A 22 8.59 7.30 -3.96
N SER A 23 9.25 7.50 -2.81
CA SER A 23 10.72 7.41 -2.68
C SER A 23 11.26 7.62 -1.27
N ALA A 24 12.51 7.19 -1.08
CA ALA A 24 13.24 6.87 0.15
C ALA A 24 13.64 8.03 1.10
N GLY A 25 12.86 9.10 1.15
CA GLY A 25 13.17 10.29 1.97
C GLY A 25 12.55 10.30 3.37
N ARG A 26 11.61 9.39 3.67
CA ARG A 26 10.98 9.33 4.99
C ARG A 26 11.85 8.50 5.94
N PRO A 27 12.19 9.01 7.14
CA PRO A 27 12.88 8.22 8.14
C PRO A 27 12.08 6.95 8.41
N ASP A 28 12.79 5.83 8.60
CA ASP A 28 12.18 4.54 8.93
C ASP A 28 11.11 4.73 9.99
N ALA A 29 9.85 4.42 9.64
CA ALA A 29 8.90 4.07 10.69
C ALA A 29 9.53 2.86 11.37
N VAL A 30 9.81 2.94 12.69
CA VAL A 30 10.31 1.79 13.44
C VAL A 30 9.38 0.62 13.15
N ALA A 31 9.94 -0.37 12.47
CA ALA A 31 9.19 -1.49 11.99
C ALA A 31 9.12 -2.52 13.12
N PHE A 32 7.95 -2.68 13.71
CA PHE A 32 7.66 -3.74 14.68
C PHE A 32 7.19 -5.03 14.00
N ALA A 33 7.34 -5.12 12.68
CA ALA A 33 6.70 -6.16 11.89
C ALA A 33 7.55 -7.44 11.79
N ASP A 34 6.94 -8.56 12.17
CA ASP A 34 7.27 -9.90 11.65
C ASP A 34 6.93 -9.94 10.17
N ALA A 35 7.90 -9.50 9.35
CA ALA A 35 7.76 -9.44 7.92
C ALA A 35 8.75 -10.37 7.24
N HIS A 36 8.29 -11.05 6.20
CA HIS A 36 9.12 -11.90 5.35
C HIS A 36 9.32 -11.23 3.99
N HIS A 37 10.58 -11.16 3.56
CA HIS A 37 10.96 -10.66 2.25
C HIS A 37 11.68 -11.76 1.48
N VAL A 38 11.19 -12.05 0.28
CA VAL A 38 11.79 -13.03 -0.64
C VAL A 38 12.01 -12.34 -1.98
N THR A 39 13.21 -12.46 -2.55
CA THR A 39 13.59 -11.82 -3.83
C THR A 39 13.62 -12.80 -5.01
N SER A 40 13.40 -14.10 -4.79
CA SER A 40 13.39 -15.16 -5.83
C SER A 40 12.55 -16.37 -5.37
N PRO A 41 11.76 -17.04 -6.24
CA PRO A 41 11.65 -16.84 -7.70
C PRO A 41 10.76 -15.66 -8.13
N SER A 42 9.86 -15.17 -7.27
CA SER A 42 9.15 -13.89 -7.45
C SER A 42 9.25 -13.06 -6.17
N TRP A 43 9.42 -11.75 -6.33
CA TRP A 43 9.53 -10.82 -5.20
C TRP A 43 8.23 -10.83 -4.38
N ARG A 44 8.34 -11.00 -3.05
CA ARG A 44 7.20 -10.95 -2.12
C ARG A 44 7.55 -10.27 -0.80
N LEU A 45 6.66 -9.41 -0.32
CA LEU A 45 6.62 -8.91 1.06
C LEU A 45 5.37 -9.46 1.75
N VAL A 46 5.52 -10.08 2.91
CA VAL A 46 4.39 -10.55 3.73
C VAL A 46 4.48 -9.88 5.10
N SER A 47 3.38 -9.30 5.56
CA SER A 47 3.20 -8.76 6.91
C SER A 47 1.86 -9.28 7.42
N GLY A 48 1.92 -10.26 8.33
CA GLY A 48 0.73 -10.95 8.82
C GLY A 48 -0.10 -11.55 7.68
N TYR A 49 -1.37 -11.13 7.56
CA TYR A 49 -2.27 -11.59 6.51
C TYR A 49 -2.20 -10.78 5.22
N LEU A 50 -1.43 -9.69 5.21
CA LEU A 50 -1.22 -8.85 4.04
C LEU A 50 0.02 -9.33 3.29
N SER A 51 -0.11 -9.57 1.98
CA SER A 51 1.06 -9.83 1.13
C SER A 51 1.05 -9.03 -0.16
N PHE A 52 2.24 -8.72 -0.61
CA PHE A 52 2.54 -8.00 -1.83
C PHE A 52 3.43 -8.87 -2.70
N GLU A 53 3.01 -9.15 -3.92
CA GLU A 53 3.75 -9.99 -4.85
C GLU A 53 3.91 -9.28 -6.19
N VAL A 54 5.14 -9.29 -6.73
CA VAL A 54 5.34 -8.83 -8.11
C VAL A 54 4.84 -9.91 -9.04
N GLN A 55 3.84 -9.58 -9.84
CA GLN A 55 3.32 -10.47 -10.87
C GLN A 55 3.43 -9.83 -12.26
N PRO A 56 3.62 -10.64 -13.30
CA PRO A 56 3.42 -10.22 -14.68
C PRO A 56 1.95 -9.86 -14.92
N GLU A 57 1.69 -8.97 -15.88
CA GLU A 57 0.31 -8.57 -16.22
C GLU A 57 -0.45 -9.65 -16.99
N ASP A 58 0.26 -10.42 -17.82
CA ASP A 58 -0.26 -11.48 -18.69
C ASP A 58 0.07 -12.90 -18.18
N GLY A 59 0.61 -13.01 -16.96
CA GLY A 59 1.11 -14.28 -16.41
C GLY A 59 2.40 -14.80 -17.08
N SER A 60 3.01 -14.05 -18.01
CA SER A 60 4.28 -14.42 -18.65
C SER A 60 5.47 -14.19 -17.71
N PRO A 61 6.58 -14.92 -17.77
CA PRO A 61 7.73 -14.73 -16.86
C PRO A 61 8.51 -13.40 -17.03
N ARG A 62 7.95 -12.40 -17.73
CA ARG A 62 8.57 -11.06 -17.92
C ARG A 62 8.47 -10.23 -16.63
N ALA A 63 9.40 -9.28 -16.50
CA ALA A 63 9.56 -8.42 -15.32
C ALA A 63 8.23 -7.75 -14.91
N GLY A 64 7.67 -8.18 -13.78
CA GLY A 64 6.30 -7.84 -13.38
C GLY A 64 6.00 -6.34 -13.36
N ASP A 65 4.94 -5.97 -14.08
CA ASP A 65 4.43 -4.60 -14.23
C ASP A 65 3.43 -4.22 -13.14
N GLN A 66 2.97 -5.19 -12.35
CA GLN A 66 2.01 -4.97 -11.28
C GLN A 66 2.46 -5.58 -9.95
N LEU A 67 2.00 -4.93 -8.89
CA LEU A 67 2.09 -5.44 -7.54
C LEU A 67 0.71 -5.95 -7.11
N VAL A 68 0.61 -7.25 -6.89
CA VAL A 68 -0.61 -7.90 -6.43
C VAL A 68 -0.67 -7.83 -4.91
N VAL A 69 -1.75 -7.27 -4.39
CA VAL A 69 -2.04 -7.19 -2.96
C VAL A 69 -3.00 -8.33 -2.61
N ARG A 70 -2.67 -9.08 -1.57
CA ARG A 70 -3.48 -10.17 -1.06
C ARG A 70 -3.77 -10.00 0.43
N SER A 71 -4.97 -10.41 0.83
CA SER A 71 -5.46 -10.48 2.21
C SER A 71 -5.87 -11.93 2.47
N HIS A 72 -5.31 -12.58 3.49
CA HIS A 72 -5.50 -14.02 3.75
C HIS A 72 -5.19 -14.91 2.53
N GLY A 73 -4.26 -14.50 1.67
CA GLY A 73 -3.91 -15.23 0.43
C GLY A 73 -4.88 -14.99 -0.74
N HIS A 74 -6.04 -14.38 -0.50
CA HIS A 74 -6.97 -13.97 -1.55
C HIS A 74 -6.50 -12.66 -2.19
N LEU A 75 -6.68 -12.54 -3.50
CA LEU A 75 -6.47 -11.27 -4.19
C LEU A 75 -7.39 -10.21 -3.58
N VAL A 76 -6.92 -8.97 -3.47
CA VAL A 76 -7.79 -7.85 -3.05
C VAL A 76 -7.59 -6.61 -3.90
N ALA A 77 -6.37 -6.39 -4.39
CA ALA A 77 -6.07 -5.28 -5.28
C ALA A 77 -4.86 -5.57 -6.17
N ARG A 78 -4.76 -4.81 -7.27
CA ARG A 78 -3.60 -4.73 -8.15
C ARG A 78 -3.11 -3.29 -8.18
N VAL A 79 -1.84 -3.08 -7.92
CA VAL A 79 -1.20 -1.76 -7.93
C VAL A 79 -0.32 -1.64 -9.17
N ARG A 80 -0.51 -0.57 -9.93
CA ARG A 80 0.30 -0.20 -11.09
C ARG A 80 0.83 1.22 -10.91
N ARG A 81 2.05 1.48 -11.36
CA ARG A 81 2.56 2.85 -11.42
C ARG A 81 1.81 3.63 -12.49
N ILE A 82 1.43 4.86 -12.18
CA ILE A 82 1.01 5.81 -13.20
C ILE A 82 2.29 6.35 -13.83
N ALA A 83 2.47 6.15 -15.13
CA ALA A 83 3.61 6.70 -15.87
C ALA A 83 3.58 8.23 -15.80
N GLU A 84 4.75 8.86 -15.70
CA GLU A 84 4.88 10.32 -15.67
C GLU A 84 4.42 10.92 -17.02
N GLY A 85 3.14 11.30 -17.09
CA GLY A 85 2.52 11.93 -18.24
C GLY A 85 2.39 13.43 -18.06
N GLY A 86 3.41 14.20 -18.47
CA GLY A 86 3.28 15.61 -18.90
C GLY A 86 3.05 16.71 -17.85
N ARG A 87 4.10 17.53 -17.65
CA ARG A 87 4.12 18.99 -17.33
C ARG A 87 3.38 19.54 -16.10
N THR A 88 2.81 18.74 -15.21
CA THR A 88 2.38 19.23 -13.89
C THR A 88 3.10 18.47 -12.79
N ALA A 89 3.46 19.17 -11.71
CA ALA A 89 4.21 18.61 -10.57
C ALA A 89 3.43 17.55 -9.74
N GLU A 90 2.27 17.10 -10.24
CA GLU A 90 1.43 16.01 -9.68
C GLU A 90 1.76 14.63 -10.30
N GLY A 91 2.90 14.51 -10.98
CA GLY A 91 3.17 13.50 -12.01
C GLY A 91 3.51 12.07 -11.57
N ALA A 92 3.68 11.79 -10.28
CA ALA A 92 3.97 10.43 -9.79
C ALA A 92 2.84 9.93 -8.89
N GLY A 93 2.40 8.70 -9.11
CA GLY A 93 1.33 8.07 -8.34
C GLY A 93 1.17 6.59 -8.66
N VAL A 94 0.14 5.98 -8.08
CA VAL A 94 -0.24 4.61 -8.37
C VAL A 94 -1.74 4.52 -8.64
N ARG A 95 -2.07 3.62 -9.57
CA ARG A 95 -3.42 3.15 -9.82
C ARG A 95 -3.61 1.85 -9.07
N ILE A 96 -4.65 1.77 -8.27
CA ILE A 96 -4.99 0.63 -7.42
C ILE A 96 -6.36 0.13 -7.86
N GLU A 97 -6.37 -1.03 -8.50
CA GLU A 97 -7.57 -1.70 -8.99
C GLU A 97 -8.00 -2.76 -7.97
N PHE A 98 -9.16 -2.55 -7.34
CA PHE A 98 -9.74 -3.48 -6.38
C PHE A 98 -10.50 -4.62 -7.08
N GLU A 99 -10.62 -5.77 -6.41
CA GLU A 99 -11.44 -6.88 -6.91
C GLU A 99 -12.94 -6.53 -6.96
N HIS A 100 -13.39 -5.77 -5.96
CA HIS A 100 -14.76 -5.25 -5.80
C HIS A 100 -14.77 -3.73 -5.72
N ASP A 101 -15.94 -3.11 -5.93
CA ASP A 101 -16.09 -1.67 -5.79
C ASP A 101 -15.73 -1.25 -4.36
N PRO A 102 -14.80 -0.30 -4.17
CA PRO A 102 -14.39 0.09 -2.85
C PRO A 102 -15.36 1.10 -2.22
N ILE A 103 -15.39 1.13 -0.90
CA ILE A 103 -16.19 2.05 -0.10
C ILE A 103 -15.30 3.23 0.31
N THR A 104 -15.68 4.43 -0.10
CA THR A 104 -14.98 5.66 0.33
C THR A 104 -15.48 6.08 1.70
N GLY A 105 -14.54 6.41 2.60
CA GLY A 105 -14.81 6.87 3.95
C GLY A 105 -13.88 8.03 4.35
N PRO A 106 -14.04 8.56 5.57
CA PRO A 106 -13.29 9.74 6.03
C PRO A 106 -11.78 9.49 6.11
N ASP A 107 -11.35 8.26 6.40
CA ASP A 107 -9.93 7.90 6.54
C ASP A 107 -9.29 7.44 5.22
N GLY A 108 -10.05 7.38 4.13
CA GLY A 108 -9.59 6.87 2.85
C GLY A 108 -10.57 5.88 2.22
N VAL A 109 -10.05 4.79 1.65
CA VAL A 109 -10.83 3.88 0.80
C VAL A 109 -10.73 2.46 1.33
N ARG A 110 -11.85 1.75 1.44
CA ARG A 110 -11.94 0.39 1.98
C ARG A 110 -12.37 -0.60 0.90
N SER A 111 -11.83 -1.80 0.93
CA SER A 111 -12.26 -2.93 0.11
C SER A 111 -13.06 -3.91 0.95
N GLU A 112 -14.07 -4.53 0.35
CA GLU A 112 -14.78 -5.68 0.95
C GLU A 112 -13.84 -6.86 1.24
N GLY A 113 -12.69 -6.94 0.56
CA GLY A 113 -11.62 -7.91 0.82
C GLY A 113 -10.84 -7.70 2.13
N GLY A 114 -11.31 -6.80 3.00
CA GLY A 114 -10.73 -6.59 4.34
C GLY A 114 -9.40 -5.83 4.31
N ILE A 115 -9.28 -4.87 3.39
CA ILE A 115 -8.17 -3.90 3.39
C ILE A 115 -8.68 -2.46 3.33
N ALA A 116 -7.92 -1.52 3.87
CA ALA A 116 -8.12 -0.09 3.69
C ALA A 116 -6.84 0.57 3.16
N ILE A 117 -7.03 1.61 2.35
CA ILE A 117 -5.99 2.50 1.86
C ILE A 117 -6.19 3.84 2.55
N VAL A 118 -5.22 4.19 3.38
CA VAL A 118 -5.22 5.41 4.18
C VAL A 118 -4.15 6.33 3.60
N PRO A 119 -4.50 7.40 2.87
CA PRO A 119 -3.50 8.33 2.37
C PRO A 119 -2.75 9.00 3.52
N ASP A 120 -1.46 9.20 3.30
CA ASP A 120 -0.65 10.06 4.16
C ASP A 120 -1.05 11.53 3.95
N GLU A 121 -0.69 12.40 4.89
CA GLU A 121 -0.88 13.84 4.74
C GLU A 121 -0.23 14.36 3.44
N GLY A 122 -0.96 15.21 2.71
CA GLY A 122 -0.53 15.74 1.40
C GLY A 122 -0.68 14.76 0.23
N SER A 123 -1.16 13.53 0.48
CA SER A 123 -1.56 12.58 -0.56
C SER A 123 -3.08 12.59 -0.73
N ARG A 124 -3.54 12.36 -1.96
CA ARG A 124 -4.96 12.29 -2.30
C ARG A 124 -5.28 10.95 -2.93
N VAL A 125 -6.48 10.43 -2.64
CA VAL A 125 -7.04 9.26 -3.31
C VAL A 125 -8.30 9.71 -4.05
N VAL A 126 -8.36 9.43 -5.35
CA VAL A 126 -9.54 9.66 -6.19
C VAL A 126 -10.07 8.30 -6.62
N VAL A 127 -11.36 8.05 -6.46
CA VAL A 127 -11.99 6.74 -6.76
C VAL A 127 -12.95 6.87 -7.94
N GLU A 128 -12.79 6.01 -8.93
CA GLU A 128 -13.68 5.85 -10.09
C GLU A 128 -13.99 4.36 -10.29
N GLY A 129 -15.17 3.94 -9.85
CA GLY A 129 -15.55 2.52 -9.80
C GLY A 129 -14.54 1.71 -8.97
N ARG A 130 -14.07 0.58 -9.52
CA ARG A 130 -13.07 -0.29 -8.88
C ARG A 130 -11.66 0.27 -8.80
N VAL A 131 -11.42 1.47 -9.31
CA VAL A 131 -10.08 2.04 -9.42
C VAL A 131 -9.93 3.21 -8.46
N ALA A 132 -8.91 3.14 -7.62
CA ALA A 132 -8.42 4.27 -6.85
C ALA A 132 -7.08 4.76 -7.41
N GLU A 133 -6.95 6.05 -7.64
CA GLU A 133 -5.69 6.69 -7.97
C GLU A 133 -5.15 7.43 -6.75
N LEU A 134 -4.01 6.95 -6.26
CA LEU A 134 -3.23 7.62 -5.22
C LEU A 134 -2.21 8.52 -5.90
N ARG A 135 -2.32 9.82 -5.64
CA ARG A 135 -1.45 10.86 -6.19
C ARG A 135 -1.06 11.84 -5.10
N GLY A 136 0.01 12.60 -5.31
CA GLY A 136 0.40 13.67 -4.41
C GLY A 136 1.66 14.38 -4.91
N GLY A 137 2.24 15.21 -4.05
CA GLY A 137 3.55 15.80 -4.31
C GLY A 137 4.67 14.76 -4.38
N PRO A 138 5.94 15.19 -4.47
CA PRO A 138 7.10 14.30 -4.62
C PRO A 138 7.26 13.24 -3.52
N GLN A 139 6.56 13.38 -2.38
CA GLN A 139 6.65 12.53 -1.20
C GLN A 139 5.32 11.85 -0.86
N TRP A 140 4.49 11.52 -1.87
CA TRP A 140 3.22 10.85 -1.62
C TRP A 140 3.42 9.48 -0.95
N GLY A 141 2.43 9.08 -0.16
CA GLY A 141 2.36 7.78 0.47
C GLY A 141 0.95 7.42 0.91
N ALA A 142 0.73 6.14 1.16
CA ALA A 142 -0.48 5.64 1.81
C ALA A 142 -0.16 4.37 2.59
N ALA A 143 -0.87 4.15 3.70
CA ALA A 143 -0.86 2.88 4.39
C ALA A 143 -1.94 1.95 3.82
N LEU A 144 -1.55 0.72 3.49
CA LEU A 144 -2.44 -0.41 3.30
C LEU A 144 -2.60 -1.11 4.65
N VAL A 145 -3.83 -1.10 5.15
CA VAL A 145 -4.20 -1.65 6.45
C VAL A 145 -5.05 -2.88 6.22
N HIS A 146 -4.70 -3.99 6.84
CA HIS A 146 -5.52 -5.20 6.85
C HIS A 146 -6.48 -5.22 8.04
N GLY A 147 -7.70 -5.71 7.80
CA GLY A 147 -8.72 -5.94 8.82
C GLY A 147 -9.93 -6.65 8.20
N PRO A 148 -10.18 -7.94 8.50
CA PRO A 148 -11.23 -8.73 7.85
C PRO A 148 -12.65 -8.33 8.30
N ALA A 149 -12.76 -7.41 9.26
CA ALA A 149 -14.02 -6.85 9.73
C ALA A 149 -13.85 -5.34 9.93
N GLU A 150 -14.93 -4.59 9.79
CA GLU A 150 -14.93 -3.12 9.88
C GLU A 150 -14.29 -2.62 11.19
N ILE A 151 -14.71 -3.19 12.33
CA ILE A 151 -14.16 -2.83 13.64
C ILE A 151 -12.65 -3.09 13.75
N LYS A 152 -12.13 -4.12 13.05
CA LYS A 152 -10.70 -4.41 13.02
C LYS A 152 -9.95 -3.37 12.18
N LEU A 153 -10.49 -2.99 11.02
CA LEU A 153 -9.93 -1.90 10.21
C LEU A 153 -9.89 -0.61 11.01
N ASP A 154 -10.98 -0.22 11.66
CA ASP A 154 -11.03 1.02 12.46
C ASP A 154 -9.97 1.03 13.55
N ASN A 155 -9.83 -0.09 14.28
CA ASN A 155 -8.80 -0.21 15.33
C ASN A 155 -7.38 -0.12 14.77
N ARG A 156 -7.12 -0.72 13.60
CA ARG A 156 -5.80 -0.64 12.95
C ARG A 156 -5.50 0.74 12.38
N ILE A 157 -6.49 1.45 11.86
CA ILE A 157 -6.35 2.84 11.43
C ILE A 157 -6.04 3.73 12.64
N ARG A 158 -6.73 3.53 13.77
CA ARG A 158 -6.42 4.25 15.03
C ARG A 158 -5.01 3.95 15.53
N LEU A 159 -4.55 2.70 15.43
CA LEU A 159 -3.17 2.33 15.75
C LEU A 159 -2.20 3.06 14.82
N LEU A 160 -2.39 3.02 13.51
CA LEU A 160 -1.58 3.77 12.52
C LEU A 160 -1.46 5.24 12.91
N ARG A 161 -2.58 5.92 13.15
CA ARG A 161 -2.58 7.34 13.56
C ARG A 161 -1.86 7.56 14.89
N SER A 162 -1.93 6.60 15.81
CA SER A 162 -1.21 6.69 17.09
C SER A 162 0.30 6.52 16.90
N LEU A 163 0.73 5.58 16.06
CA LEU A 163 2.13 5.37 15.68
C LEU A 163 2.72 6.60 14.99
N GLU A 164 1.94 7.25 14.11
CA GLU A 164 2.32 8.49 13.44
C GLU A 164 2.52 9.64 14.43
N ARG A 165 1.61 9.80 15.41
CA ARG A 165 1.71 10.87 16.42
C ARG A 165 2.93 10.75 17.32
N VAL A 166 3.34 9.53 17.67
CA VAL A 166 4.53 9.30 18.53
C VAL A 166 5.85 9.32 17.75
N GLY A 167 5.82 9.63 16.46
CA GLY A 167 7.02 9.83 15.64
C GLY A 167 7.85 8.59 15.41
N GLY A 168 7.28 7.38 15.58
CA GLY A 168 7.97 6.12 15.31
C GLY A 168 9.32 5.96 16.02
N ARG A 169 9.54 6.54 17.21
CA ARG A 169 10.79 6.37 17.99
C ARG A 169 10.47 5.93 19.41
N HIS A 170 10.30 4.63 19.64
CA HIS A 170 10.58 4.00 20.93
C HIS A 170 10.92 2.53 20.69
N GLY A 171 12.19 2.18 20.92
CA GLY A 171 12.78 0.86 20.69
C GLY A 171 14.20 1.00 20.18
#